data_AF-A0AAN7Z568-F1
#
_entry.id   AF-A0AAN7Z568-F1
#
_cell.length_a   1.000
_cell.length_b   1.000
_cell.length_c   1.000
_cell.angle_alpha   90.00
_cell.angle_beta   90.00
_cell.angle_gamma   90.00
#
_symmetry.space_group_name_H-M   'P 1'
#
loop_
_entity.id
_entity.type
_entity.pdbx_description
1 polymer ?
#
loop_
_entity_poly.entity_id
_entity_poly.type
_entity_poly.pdbx_seq_one_letter_code
_entity_poly.pdbx_strand_id
1 'polypeptide(L)'
;MQTDRNQMATEEDTRWLIDELERYNRRPPWFSEPDFFDPVDPVFKGDDVVYLAYRGAKRRALGSTRFDGQANLRKKVQELDNASSIYKREVVTRLSNLISPELRKEVASWAEKPSRKKRRNKSMSPPSTEAASSTNDPPSTLETPDSYQPPYNATESRLTIAPPRPAKQTTPVFMPITIEKEQHPSQHSFSTTYVSKAQNILPDHLLRVLDNRYSIEQETFLAPIGMSYENADTSLLTLTILSEHIERIAKMIFNVQFQTIDGARYISHDTSDIEPHTITRCPISAVAPFLGETLNQAVLASPTFAKDSFERPNETRAVSIRISQNRSDVGVLLIKTNLFSCVNIWNTLGPTRQISSLEIARHRGSAPVRDAMPFTLEELDPTLTFDDAQPTPVWIVGKNQQIHWRRCFIRVYTTTNKQFAQANCEICDGQCTVPEGKELFLGGHDGYVKV
;
A
#
# COMPACT_ATOMS: atom_id res chain seq x y z
N MET A 1 32.70 4.47 -39.43
CA MET A 1 32.51 5.12 -38.11
C MET A 1 31.22 4.70 -37.41
N GLN A 2 30.01 4.90 -37.97
CA GLN A 2 28.76 4.46 -37.30
C GLN A 2 28.68 2.92 -37.18
N THR A 3 29.07 2.20 -38.24
CA THR A 3 29.08 0.72 -38.27
C THR A 3 30.06 0.13 -37.26
N ASP A 4 31.24 0.73 -37.12
CA ASP A 4 32.28 0.25 -36.19
C ASP A 4 31.85 0.41 -34.72
N ARG A 5 31.12 1.49 -34.40
CA ARG A 5 30.56 1.70 -33.05
C ARG A 5 29.49 0.67 -32.70
N ASN A 6 28.60 0.35 -33.63
CA ASN A 6 27.58 -0.67 -33.40
C ASN A 6 28.19 -2.07 -33.24
N GLN A 7 29.26 -2.38 -33.99
CA GLN A 7 29.97 -3.65 -33.85
C GLN A 7 30.67 -3.80 -32.50
N MET A 8 31.27 -2.74 -31.97
CA MET A 8 31.87 -2.76 -30.63
C MET A 8 30.81 -2.90 -29.53
N ALA A 9 29.71 -2.15 -29.62
CA ALA A 9 28.65 -2.21 -28.61
C ALA A 9 28.01 -3.61 -28.54
N THR A 10 27.71 -4.21 -29.70
CA THR A 10 27.18 -5.58 -29.77
C THR A 10 28.16 -6.61 -29.22
N GLU A 11 29.46 -6.45 -29.43
CA GLU A 11 30.49 -7.34 -28.88
C GLU A 11 30.59 -7.21 -27.34
N GLU A 12 30.54 -5.99 -26.82
CA GLU A 12 30.56 -5.72 -25.38
C GLU A 12 29.34 -6.32 -24.68
N ASP A 13 28.13 -6.06 -25.19
CA ASP A 13 26.90 -6.58 -24.60
C ASP A 13 26.82 -8.11 -24.70
N THR A 14 27.39 -8.69 -25.76
CA THR A 14 27.47 -10.14 -25.93
C THR A 14 28.42 -10.78 -24.92
N ARG A 15 29.65 -10.26 -24.78
CA ARG A 15 30.61 -10.74 -23.77
C ARG A 15 30.02 -10.66 -22.37
N TRP A 16 29.35 -9.55 -22.09
CA TRP A 16 28.72 -9.34 -20.80
C TRP A 16 27.60 -10.36 -20.49
N LEU A 17 26.79 -10.74 -21.48
CA LEU A 17 25.78 -11.80 -21.30
C LEU A 17 26.41 -13.18 -21.06
N ILE A 18 27.57 -13.45 -21.66
CA ILE A 18 28.34 -14.68 -21.41
C ILE A 18 28.87 -14.70 -19.99
N ASP A 19 29.51 -13.61 -19.54
CA ASP A 19 30.01 -13.48 -18.16
C ASP A 19 28.89 -13.69 -17.14
N GLU A 20 27.67 -13.26 -17.46
CA GLU A 20 26.51 -13.47 -16.60
C GLU A 20 26.06 -14.93 -16.57
N LEU A 21 26.10 -15.62 -17.71
CA LEU A 21 25.78 -17.04 -17.81
C LEU A 21 26.81 -17.92 -17.06
N GLU A 22 28.09 -17.63 -17.22
CA GLU A 22 29.21 -18.37 -16.59
C GLU A 22 29.23 -18.25 -15.06
N ARG A 23 28.62 -17.20 -14.48
CA ARG A 23 28.45 -17.10 -13.03
C ARG A 23 27.60 -18.23 -12.45
N TYR A 24 26.75 -18.85 -13.27
CA TYR A 24 25.92 -19.97 -12.84
C TYR A 24 26.66 -21.30 -13.01
N ASN A 25 27.55 -21.62 -12.07
CA ASN A 25 28.21 -22.93 -11.97
C ASN A 25 27.25 -24.11 -11.67
N ARG A 26 25.96 -23.81 -11.44
CA ARG A 26 24.89 -24.77 -11.14
C ARG A 26 23.55 -24.18 -11.60
N ARG A 27 22.58 -25.06 -11.82
CA ARG A 27 21.18 -24.68 -12.08
C ARG A 27 20.70 -23.62 -11.09
N PRO A 28 20.32 -22.42 -11.56
CA PRO A 28 19.79 -21.39 -10.69
C PRO A 28 18.50 -21.87 -10.00
N PRO A 29 18.26 -21.51 -8.73
CA PRO A 29 17.06 -21.93 -8.01
C PRO A 29 15.77 -21.47 -8.71
N TRP A 30 15.86 -20.35 -9.42
CA TRP A 30 14.77 -19.73 -10.16
C TRP A 30 14.54 -20.27 -11.57
N PHE A 31 15.35 -21.23 -12.04
CA PHE A 31 15.26 -21.74 -13.42
C PHE A 31 13.84 -22.21 -13.79
N SER A 32 13.12 -22.81 -12.82
CA SER A 32 11.74 -23.31 -13.01
C SER A 32 10.64 -22.40 -12.48
N GLU A 33 10.99 -21.25 -11.90
CA GLU A 33 9.98 -20.31 -11.43
C GLU A 33 9.38 -19.56 -12.63
N PRO A 34 8.11 -19.16 -12.60
CA PRO A 34 7.56 -18.25 -13.59
C PRO A 34 8.27 -16.89 -13.54
N ASP A 35 8.27 -16.17 -14.66
CA ASP A 35 8.81 -14.81 -14.72
C ASP A 35 7.91 -13.86 -13.93
N PHE A 36 8.41 -13.38 -12.78
CA PHE A 36 7.74 -12.36 -11.95
C PHE A 36 8.13 -10.92 -12.34
N PHE A 37 9.04 -10.77 -13.30
CA PHE A 37 9.49 -9.48 -13.82
C PHE A 37 8.90 -9.24 -15.22
N ASP A 38 9.12 -8.05 -15.77
CA ASP A 38 8.64 -7.67 -17.12
C ASP A 38 8.90 -8.78 -18.15
N PRO A 39 7.96 -9.00 -19.09
CA PRO A 39 8.08 -10.05 -20.08
C PRO A 39 9.40 -9.92 -20.84
N VAL A 40 10.14 -11.02 -20.94
CA VAL A 40 11.35 -11.10 -21.78
C VAL A 40 10.96 -10.88 -23.23
N ASP A 41 11.69 -10.00 -23.92
CA ASP A 41 11.48 -9.70 -25.34
C ASP A 41 11.53 -11.01 -26.16
N PRO A 42 10.54 -11.27 -27.04
CA PRO A 42 10.48 -12.48 -27.86
C PRO A 42 11.76 -12.79 -28.64
N VAL A 43 12.56 -11.79 -29.00
CA VAL A 43 13.84 -11.98 -29.71
C VAL A 43 14.82 -12.85 -28.93
N PHE A 44 14.82 -12.80 -27.59
CA PHE A 44 15.71 -13.61 -26.75
C PHE A 44 15.15 -15.00 -26.44
N LYS A 45 13.90 -15.31 -26.78
CA LYS A 45 13.25 -16.60 -26.46
C LYS A 45 13.56 -17.72 -27.45
N GLY A 46 14.23 -17.44 -28.56
CA GLY A 46 14.48 -18.42 -29.62
C GLY A 46 15.55 -19.47 -29.31
N ASP A 47 16.42 -19.23 -28.33
CA ASP A 47 17.50 -20.13 -27.90
C ASP A 47 17.49 -20.18 -26.37
N ASP A 48 17.30 -21.37 -25.79
CA ASP A 48 17.12 -21.56 -24.34
C ASP A 48 18.29 -21.01 -23.52
N VAL A 49 19.51 -21.07 -24.06
CA VAL A 49 20.72 -20.63 -23.34
C VAL A 49 20.85 -19.11 -23.38
N VAL A 50 20.54 -18.52 -24.54
CA VAL A 50 20.45 -17.06 -24.70
C VAL A 50 19.34 -16.48 -23.83
N TYR A 51 18.17 -17.12 -23.85
CA TYR A 51 17.04 -16.78 -22.99
C TYR A 51 17.46 -16.80 -21.54
N LEU A 52 18.16 -17.85 -21.09
CA LEU A 52 18.61 -17.99 -19.72
C LEU A 52 19.63 -16.93 -19.31
N ALA A 53 20.59 -16.61 -20.18
CA ALA A 53 21.57 -15.55 -19.94
C ALA A 53 20.88 -14.19 -19.73
N TYR A 54 19.99 -13.82 -20.67
CA TYR A 54 19.26 -12.56 -20.60
C TYR A 54 18.32 -12.50 -19.38
N ARG A 55 17.57 -13.58 -19.15
CA ARG A 55 16.66 -13.71 -18.01
C ARG A 55 17.40 -13.63 -16.68
N GLY A 56 18.55 -14.28 -16.56
CA GLY A 56 19.41 -14.21 -15.36
C GLY A 56 19.91 -12.80 -15.11
N ALA A 57 20.38 -12.12 -16.15
CA ALA A 57 20.80 -10.72 -16.08
C ALA A 57 19.65 -9.81 -15.59
N LYS A 58 18.48 -9.91 -16.22
CA LYS A 58 17.28 -9.13 -15.87
C LYS A 58 16.82 -9.41 -14.44
N ARG A 59 16.83 -10.66 -13.99
CA ARG A 59 16.46 -11.03 -12.62
C ARG A 59 17.42 -10.49 -11.57
N ARG A 60 18.73 -10.46 -11.84
CA ARG A 60 19.70 -9.85 -10.91
C ARG A 60 19.67 -8.33 -10.94
N ALA A 61 19.40 -7.75 -12.11
CA ALA A 61 19.17 -6.32 -12.24
C ALA A 61 18.01 -5.88 -11.34
N LEU A 62 16.87 -6.56 -11.46
CA LEU A 62 15.61 -6.18 -10.81
C LEU A 62 15.39 -6.83 -9.43
N GLY A 63 16.23 -7.80 -9.05
CA GLY A 63 16.13 -8.50 -7.79
C GLY A 63 16.41 -7.61 -6.56
N SER A 64 15.87 -8.01 -5.41
CA SER A 64 16.04 -7.30 -4.14
C SER A 64 17.45 -7.42 -3.54
N THR A 65 18.21 -8.44 -3.91
CA THR A 65 19.59 -8.65 -3.43
C THR A 65 20.51 -7.57 -3.98
N ARG A 66 21.12 -6.78 -3.08
CA ARG A 66 22.10 -5.74 -3.45
C ARG A 66 23.48 -6.35 -3.67
N PHE A 67 24.18 -5.89 -4.70
CA PHE A 67 25.59 -6.22 -4.95
C PHE A 67 26.28 -5.12 -5.76
N ASP A 68 27.61 -5.07 -5.68
CA ASP A 68 28.41 -4.07 -6.38
C ASP A 68 28.25 -4.23 -7.90
N GLY A 69 27.92 -3.13 -8.58
CA GLY A 69 27.62 -3.12 -10.02
C GLY A 69 26.18 -3.43 -10.40
N GLN A 70 25.26 -3.64 -9.43
CA GLN A 70 23.84 -3.85 -9.74
C GLN A 70 23.22 -2.67 -10.52
N ALA A 71 23.61 -1.42 -10.21
CA ALA A 71 23.14 -0.24 -10.95
C ALA A 71 23.59 -0.26 -12.42
N ASN A 72 24.84 -0.66 -12.69
CA ASN A 72 25.36 -0.78 -14.05
C ASN A 72 24.66 -1.91 -14.80
N LEU A 73 24.39 -3.04 -14.14
CA LEU A 73 23.60 -4.14 -14.70
C LEU A 73 22.17 -3.68 -15.05
N ARG A 74 21.50 -2.90 -14.18
CA ARG A 74 20.19 -2.32 -14.49
C ARG A 74 20.24 -1.43 -15.72
N LYS A 75 21.23 -0.53 -15.79
CA LYS A 75 21.42 0.35 -16.95
C LYS A 75 21.61 -0.45 -18.25
N LYS A 76 22.46 -1.48 -18.24
CA LYS A 76 22.68 -2.35 -19.42
C LYS A 76 21.44 -3.12 -19.84
N VAL A 77 20.68 -3.68 -18.90
CA VAL A 77 19.40 -4.34 -19.21
C VAL A 77 18.41 -3.35 -19.82
N GLN A 78 18.32 -2.13 -19.29
CA GLN A 78 17.45 -1.09 -19.83
C GLN A 78 17.90 -0.63 -21.23
N GLU A 79 19.20 -0.49 -21.48
CA GLU A 79 19.76 -0.19 -22.80
C GLU A 79 19.40 -1.29 -23.81
N LEU A 80 19.53 -2.57 -23.43
CA LEU A 80 19.13 -3.70 -24.26
C LEU A 80 17.61 -3.77 -24.47
N ASP A 81 16.79 -3.57 -23.45
CA ASP A 81 15.32 -3.56 -23.56
C ASP A 81 14.85 -2.45 -24.52
N ASN A 82 15.51 -1.29 -24.52
CA ASN A 82 15.19 -0.16 -25.39
C ASN A 82 15.87 -0.21 -26.78
N ALA A 83 16.78 -1.15 -27.02
CA ALA A 83 17.46 -1.27 -28.29
C ALA A 83 16.52 -1.74 -29.42
N SER A 84 16.87 -1.40 -30.66
CA SER A 84 16.12 -1.84 -31.85
C SER A 84 16.09 -3.37 -31.96
N SER A 85 15.03 -3.94 -32.55
CA SER A 85 14.94 -5.39 -32.76
C SER A 85 16.06 -5.95 -33.63
N ILE A 86 16.62 -5.13 -34.55
CA ILE A 86 17.77 -5.51 -35.38
C ILE A 86 19.00 -5.70 -34.50
N TYR A 87 19.28 -4.75 -33.60
CA TYR A 87 20.38 -4.82 -32.65
C TYR A 87 20.25 -6.05 -31.73
N LYS A 88 19.06 -6.26 -31.15
CA LYS A 88 18.78 -7.43 -30.30
C LYS A 88 19.05 -8.75 -31.03
N ARG A 89 18.61 -8.89 -32.28
CA ARG A 89 18.88 -10.09 -33.09
C ARG A 89 20.37 -10.29 -33.37
N GLU A 90 21.11 -9.22 -33.60
CA GLU A 90 22.56 -9.29 -33.78
C GLU A 90 23.25 -9.78 -32.50
N VAL A 91 22.88 -9.23 -31.34
CA VAL A 91 23.36 -9.70 -30.02
C VAL A 91 23.02 -11.18 -29.81
N VAL A 92 21.77 -11.60 -30.07
CA VAL A 92 21.37 -13.02 -29.98
C VAL A 92 22.20 -13.90 -30.90
N THR A 93 22.39 -13.50 -32.16
CA THR A 93 23.17 -14.28 -33.14
C THR A 93 24.63 -14.44 -32.70
N ARG A 94 25.26 -13.35 -32.24
CA ARG A 94 26.64 -13.39 -31.73
C ARG A 94 26.76 -14.22 -30.47
N LEU A 95 25.83 -14.05 -29.54
CA LEU A 95 25.80 -14.81 -28.29
C LEU A 95 25.65 -16.31 -28.57
N SER A 96 24.73 -16.70 -29.45
CA SER A 96 24.54 -18.11 -29.85
C SER A 96 25.81 -18.72 -30.46
N ASN A 97 26.62 -17.94 -31.18
CA ASN A 97 27.88 -18.39 -31.80
C ASN A 97 29.04 -18.47 -30.80
N LEU A 98 29.03 -17.67 -29.74
CA LEU A 98 30.11 -17.63 -28.74
C LEU A 98 29.88 -18.60 -27.58
N ILE A 99 28.63 -18.97 -27.29
CA ILE A 99 28.33 -19.98 -26.25
C ILE A 99 28.95 -21.32 -26.65
N SER A 100 29.79 -21.86 -25.78
CA SER A 100 30.43 -23.16 -25.99
C SER A 100 29.41 -24.31 -26.03
N PRO A 101 29.64 -25.34 -26.85
CA PRO A 101 28.75 -26.51 -26.91
C PRO A 101 28.68 -27.25 -25.56
N GLU A 102 29.74 -27.19 -24.75
CA GLU A 102 29.77 -27.74 -23.38
C GLU A 102 28.74 -27.04 -22.49
N LEU A 103 28.68 -25.71 -22.53
CA LEU A 103 27.73 -24.92 -21.73
C LEU A 103 26.29 -25.16 -22.18
N ARG A 104 26.05 -25.30 -23.49
CA ARG A 104 24.73 -25.70 -24.02
C ARG A 104 24.28 -27.05 -23.47
N LYS A 105 25.19 -28.02 -23.45
CA LYS A 105 24.93 -29.37 -22.90
C LYS A 105 24.67 -29.32 -21.40
N GLU A 106 25.40 -28.48 -20.66
CA GLU A 106 25.18 -28.30 -19.23
C GLU A 106 23.80 -27.72 -18.93
N VAL A 107 23.42 -26.62 -19.61
CA VAL A 107 22.11 -25.97 -19.45
C VAL A 107 20.97 -26.91 -19.85
N ALA A 108 21.11 -27.65 -20.95
CA ALA A 108 20.13 -28.66 -21.33
C ALA A 108 19.94 -29.72 -20.22
N SER A 109 21.03 -30.15 -19.58
CA SER A 109 20.96 -31.11 -18.46
C SER A 109 20.22 -30.56 -17.23
N TRP A 110 20.10 -29.23 -17.09
CA TRP A 110 19.33 -28.62 -15.99
C TRP A 110 17.83 -28.82 -16.17
N ALA A 111 17.33 -28.87 -17.41
CA ALA A 111 15.93 -29.16 -17.70
C ALA A 111 15.57 -30.62 -17.36
N GLU A 112 16.47 -31.56 -17.66
CA GLU A 112 16.25 -33.00 -17.46
C GLU A 112 16.30 -33.44 -16.00
N LYS A 113 17.14 -32.79 -15.17
CA LYS A 113 17.29 -33.15 -13.76
C LYS A 113 16.13 -32.52 -12.98
N PRO A 114 15.13 -33.27 -12.46
CA PRO A 114 14.11 -32.67 -11.61
C PRO A 114 14.78 -32.00 -10.41
N SER A 115 14.32 -30.79 -10.04
CA SER A 115 14.86 -30.10 -8.89
C SER A 115 14.70 -31.04 -7.69
N ARG A 116 15.82 -31.52 -7.14
CA ARG A 116 15.81 -32.26 -5.87
C ARG A 116 15.33 -31.26 -4.84
N LYS A 117 14.01 -31.20 -4.61
CA LYS A 117 13.40 -30.45 -3.51
C LYS A 117 14.23 -30.84 -2.31
N LYS A 118 15.02 -29.89 -1.78
CA LYS A 118 15.74 -30.08 -0.52
C LYS A 118 14.65 -30.56 0.43
N ARG A 119 14.67 -31.85 0.81
CA ARG A 119 13.85 -32.39 1.89
C ARG A 119 14.25 -31.53 3.07
N ARG A 120 13.44 -30.51 3.36
CA ARG A 120 13.60 -29.64 4.51
C ARG A 120 13.45 -30.62 5.67
N ASN A 121 14.58 -31.02 6.25
CA ASN A 121 14.60 -31.94 7.36
C ASN A 121 13.63 -31.38 8.38
N LYS A 122 12.55 -32.13 8.58
CA LYS A 122 11.51 -31.87 9.56
C LYS A 122 12.26 -31.75 10.88
N SER A 123 12.22 -30.55 11.46
CA SER A 123 12.69 -30.18 12.78
C SER A 123 12.89 -31.39 13.70
N MET A 124 14.14 -31.84 13.85
CA MET A 124 14.54 -32.57 15.04
C MET A 124 14.53 -31.53 16.16
N SER A 125 13.45 -31.51 16.94
CA SER A 125 13.43 -30.80 18.21
C SER A 125 14.60 -31.32 19.06
N PRO A 126 15.41 -30.45 19.70
CA PRO A 126 16.43 -30.92 20.62
C PRO A 126 15.77 -31.61 21.83
N PRO A 127 16.36 -32.69 22.37
CA PRO A 127 15.81 -33.37 23.55
C PRO A 127 15.95 -32.44 24.76
N SER A 128 14.81 -32.15 25.40
CA SER A 128 14.75 -31.44 26.67
C SER A 128 15.50 -32.26 27.72
N THR A 129 16.56 -31.69 28.29
CA THR A 129 17.32 -32.30 29.37
C THR A 129 16.63 -31.94 30.68
N GLU A 130 15.95 -32.92 31.30
CA GLU A 130 15.54 -32.85 32.69
C GLU A 130 16.80 -32.83 33.57
N ALA A 131 17.01 -31.73 34.30
CA ALA A 131 17.96 -31.67 35.39
C ALA A 131 17.19 -31.76 36.71
N ALA A 132 17.41 -32.88 37.40
CA ALA A 132 17.00 -33.12 38.77
C ALA A 132 17.83 -32.27 39.76
N SER A 133 17.18 -31.80 40.82
CA SER A 133 17.80 -31.38 42.11
C SER A 133 16.69 -31.48 43.16
N SER A 134 16.60 -32.59 43.90
CA SER A 134 17.35 -32.93 45.13
C SER A 134 17.11 -31.96 46.29
N THR A 135 16.12 -32.33 47.12
CA THR A 135 16.13 -32.39 48.59
C THR A 135 17.16 -31.57 49.36
N ASN A 136 16.69 -30.68 50.23
CA ASN A 136 16.96 -30.70 51.68
C ASN A 136 16.06 -29.69 52.42
N ASP A 137 15.33 -30.20 53.42
CA ASP A 137 14.60 -29.53 54.50
C ASP A 137 15.18 -30.08 55.83
N PRO A 138 14.85 -29.58 57.05
CA PRO A 138 14.57 -28.21 57.56
C PRO A 138 15.33 -28.02 58.93
N PRO A 139 14.96 -27.13 59.92
CA PRO A 139 13.70 -27.22 60.70
C PRO A 139 13.10 -25.92 61.35
N SER A 140 11.80 -26.02 61.71
CA SER A 140 11.08 -25.40 62.88
C SER A 140 10.81 -23.87 62.89
N THR A 141 9.69 -23.29 63.36
CA THR A 141 8.57 -23.70 64.28
C THR A 141 7.45 -22.62 64.30
N LEU A 142 6.30 -22.95 64.93
CA LEU A 142 5.20 -22.12 65.52
C LEU A 142 3.96 -21.85 64.62
N GLU A 143 2.85 -22.59 64.79
CA GLU A 143 1.72 -22.44 65.75
C GLU A 143 0.64 -21.40 65.32
N THR A 144 -0.45 -21.85 64.65
CA THR A 144 -1.90 -21.93 65.09
C THR A 144 -2.70 -20.59 65.19
N PRO A 145 -4.06 -20.56 65.20
CA PRO A 145 -5.09 -21.48 64.64
C PRO A 145 -6.32 -20.78 63.95
N ASP A 146 -7.16 -21.62 63.35
CA ASP A 146 -8.64 -21.60 63.30
C ASP A 146 -9.49 -20.66 62.38
N SER A 147 -10.33 -21.38 61.60
CA SER A 147 -11.79 -21.24 61.46
C SER A 147 -12.37 -20.16 60.52
N TYR A 148 -13.04 -20.60 59.46
CA TYR A 148 -14.52 -20.66 59.37
C TYR A 148 -14.97 -20.99 57.93
N GLN A 149 -15.66 -22.13 57.77
CA GLN A 149 -16.62 -22.36 56.68
C GLN A 149 -17.98 -21.77 57.07
N PRO A 150 -18.84 -21.46 56.09
CA PRO A 150 -20.13 -22.16 56.07
C PRO A 150 -20.61 -22.62 54.67
N PRO A 151 -21.66 -23.46 54.63
CA PRO A 151 -21.96 -24.38 53.52
C PRO A 151 -23.20 -23.95 52.71
N TYR A 152 -23.31 -24.29 51.43
CA TYR A 152 -24.63 -24.39 50.77
C TYR A 152 -24.69 -25.45 49.66
N ASN A 153 -25.34 -26.56 50.02
CA ASN A 153 -26.34 -27.36 49.33
C ASN A 153 -26.27 -27.61 47.82
N ALA A 154 -26.12 -28.90 47.52
CA ALA A 154 -26.45 -29.56 46.28
C ALA A 154 -27.96 -29.46 45.97
N THR A 155 -28.27 -29.10 44.72
CA THR A 155 -29.53 -29.42 44.06
C THR A 155 -29.21 -30.09 42.73
N GLU A 156 -29.30 -31.42 42.71
CA GLU A 156 -29.25 -32.21 41.49
C GLU A 156 -30.50 -31.95 40.63
N SER A 157 -30.36 -31.14 39.58
CA SER A 157 -31.33 -31.10 38.48
C SER A 157 -30.82 -31.99 37.35
N ARG A 158 -31.32 -33.22 37.34
CA ARG A 158 -31.10 -34.22 36.30
C ARG A 158 -31.89 -33.80 35.05
N LEU A 159 -31.25 -33.07 34.14
CA LEU A 159 -31.79 -32.82 32.80
C LEU A 159 -31.35 -33.95 31.86
N THR A 160 -32.35 -34.65 31.33
CA THR A 160 -32.23 -35.69 30.31
C THR A 160 -31.64 -35.10 29.04
N ILE A 161 -30.37 -35.42 28.76
CA ILE A 161 -29.68 -35.05 27.52
C ILE A 161 -30.26 -35.91 26.39
N ALA A 162 -31.01 -35.28 25.48
CA ALA A 162 -31.35 -35.89 24.20
C ALA A 162 -30.10 -35.98 23.31
N PRO A 163 -29.91 -37.06 22.53
CA PRO A 163 -28.75 -37.22 21.68
C PRO A 163 -28.70 -36.12 20.59
N PRO A 164 -27.50 -35.61 20.26
CA PRO A 164 -27.36 -34.56 19.26
C PRO A 164 -27.81 -35.07 17.89
N ARG A 165 -28.78 -34.38 17.28
CA ARG A 165 -29.14 -34.57 15.87
C ARG A 165 -27.89 -34.32 15.02
N PRO A 166 -27.55 -35.22 14.06
CA PRO A 166 -26.46 -34.96 13.14
C PRO A 166 -26.77 -33.69 12.33
N ALA A 167 -25.93 -32.67 12.50
CA ALA A 167 -26.00 -31.46 11.70
C ALA A 167 -25.79 -31.84 10.23
N LYS A 168 -26.77 -31.52 9.39
CA LYS A 168 -26.64 -31.64 7.94
C LYS A 168 -25.51 -30.70 7.52
N GLN A 169 -24.36 -31.25 7.18
CA GLN A 169 -23.28 -30.54 6.50
C GLN A 169 -23.77 -30.16 5.11
N THR A 170 -24.44 -29.02 4.99
CA THR A 170 -24.51 -28.30 3.72
C THR A 170 -23.13 -27.70 3.49
N THR A 171 -22.35 -28.33 2.61
CA THR A 171 -21.15 -27.72 2.02
C THR A 171 -21.57 -26.42 1.34
N PRO A 172 -21.13 -25.25 1.82
CA PRO A 172 -21.43 -23.99 1.15
C PRO A 172 -20.76 -24.02 -0.23
N VAL A 173 -21.55 -23.76 -1.27
CA VAL A 173 -21.04 -23.62 -2.64
C VAL A 173 -20.20 -22.34 -2.67
N PHE A 174 -18.89 -22.50 -2.81
CA PHE A 174 -17.92 -21.42 -2.93
C PHE A 174 -18.18 -20.64 -4.22
N MET A 175 -18.68 -19.41 -4.10
CA MET A 175 -18.68 -18.43 -5.19
C MET A 175 -17.45 -17.54 -4.98
N PRO A 176 -16.43 -17.58 -5.86
CA PRO A 176 -15.30 -16.66 -5.75
C PRO A 176 -15.80 -15.25 -6.01
N ILE A 177 -15.97 -14.46 -4.94
CA ILE A 177 -16.17 -13.03 -5.05
C ILE A 177 -14.84 -12.47 -5.53
N THR A 178 -14.79 -12.15 -6.81
CA THR A 178 -13.70 -11.34 -7.36
C THR A 178 -13.86 -9.97 -6.71
N ILE A 179 -12.92 -9.55 -5.86
CA ILE A 179 -12.75 -8.12 -5.60
C ILE A 179 -12.50 -7.56 -6.99
N GLU A 180 -13.54 -7.00 -7.60
CA GLU A 180 -13.39 -6.32 -8.87
C GLU A 180 -12.18 -5.42 -8.71
N LYS A 181 -11.30 -5.41 -9.71
CA LYS A 181 -10.31 -4.35 -9.85
C LYS A 181 -11.07 -3.06 -10.09
N GLU A 182 -11.82 -2.59 -9.08
CA GLU A 182 -12.31 -1.23 -8.96
C GLU A 182 -11.10 -0.38 -9.27
N GLN A 183 -11.26 0.48 -10.28
CA GLN A 183 -10.28 1.46 -10.67
C GLN A 183 -9.71 2.08 -9.41
N HIS A 184 -8.47 1.69 -9.07
CA HIS A 184 -7.88 2.13 -7.83
C HIS A 184 -7.89 3.67 -7.87
N PRO A 185 -8.46 4.34 -6.85
CA PRO A 185 -8.40 5.79 -6.80
C PRO A 185 -6.94 6.20 -6.96
N SER A 186 -6.69 7.20 -7.81
CA SER A 186 -5.38 7.74 -8.20
C SER A 186 -4.27 7.36 -7.21
N GLN A 187 -3.61 6.22 -7.48
CA GLN A 187 -2.53 5.72 -6.63
C GLN A 187 -1.30 6.57 -6.86
N HIS A 188 -0.74 7.13 -5.80
CA HIS A 188 0.52 7.85 -5.88
C HIS A 188 1.70 6.92 -5.67
N SER A 189 2.74 7.10 -6.48
CA SER A 189 4.05 6.51 -6.25
C SER A 189 4.92 7.46 -5.43
N PHE A 190 5.66 6.89 -4.49
CA PHE A 190 6.60 7.60 -3.64
C PHE A 190 8.03 7.32 -4.08
N SER A 191 8.80 8.35 -4.42
CA SER A 191 10.27 8.23 -4.41
C SER A 191 10.80 7.99 -3.00
N THR A 192 12.05 7.53 -2.90
CA THR A 192 12.78 7.36 -1.64
C THR A 192 12.79 8.63 -0.76
N THR A 193 12.74 9.82 -1.36
CA THR A 193 12.65 11.11 -0.66
C THR A 193 11.34 11.23 0.14
N TYR A 194 10.25 10.62 -0.34
CA TYR A 194 8.94 10.69 0.29
C TYR A 194 8.73 9.67 1.41
N VAL A 195 9.51 8.59 1.44
CA VAL A 195 9.49 7.64 2.57
C VAL A 195 9.83 8.37 3.88
N SER A 196 10.79 9.29 3.85
CA SER A 196 11.14 10.13 5.02
C SER A 196 10.01 11.07 5.45
N LYS A 197 9.18 11.54 4.51
CA LYS A 197 8.00 12.37 4.82
C LYS A 197 6.86 11.53 5.35
N ALA A 198 6.67 10.33 4.80
CA ALA A 198 5.69 9.37 5.29
C ALA A 198 6.00 8.93 6.74
N GLN A 199 7.28 8.86 7.14
CA GLN A 199 7.69 8.62 8.54
C GLN A 199 7.20 9.69 9.53
N ASN A 200 6.94 10.92 9.06
CA ASN A 200 6.41 11.98 9.92
C ASN A 200 4.89 11.88 10.12
N ILE A 201 4.19 11.09 9.30
CA ILE A 201 2.72 10.96 9.33
C ILE A 201 2.32 9.59 9.86
N LEU A 202 2.96 8.55 9.32
CA LEU A 202 2.69 7.16 9.62
C LEU A 202 3.74 6.65 10.62
N PRO A 203 3.31 6.00 11.71
CA PRO A 203 4.23 5.32 12.61
C PRO A 203 5.10 4.31 11.87
N ASP A 204 6.34 4.10 12.34
CA ASP A 204 7.30 3.16 11.74
C ASP A 204 6.74 1.76 11.53
N HIS A 205 5.91 1.29 12.47
CA HIS A 205 5.31 -0.03 12.35
C HIS A 205 4.28 -0.08 11.21
N LEU A 206 3.56 1.01 10.95
CA LEU A 206 2.60 1.09 9.86
C LEU A 206 3.33 1.10 8.50
N LEU A 207 4.43 1.85 8.39
CA LEU A 207 5.26 1.85 7.18
C LEU A 207 5.83 0.47 6.82
N ARG A 208 6.14 -0.35 7.82
CA ARG A 208 6.63 -1.72 7.61
C ARG A 208 5.54 -2.68 7.13
N VAL A 209 4.26 -2.38 7.39
CA VAL A 209 3.15 -3.27 6.99
C VAL A 209 2.50 -2.90 5.65
N LEU A 210 2.87 -1.75 5.07
CA LEU A 210 2.40 -1.34 3.75
C LEU A 210 3.04 -2.18 2.65
N ASP A 211 2.27 -2.44 1.58
CA ASP A 211 2.76 -3.15 0.39
C ASP A 211 3.73 -2.27 -0.42
N ASN A 212 5.01 -2.32 -0.10
CA ASN A 212 6.05 -1.53 -0.79
C ASN A 212 6.47 -2.21 -2.10
N ARG A 213 5.70 -1.99 -3.16
CA ARG A 213 6.10 -2.43 -4.51
C ARG A 213 7.01 -1.40 -5.14
N TYR A 214 8.11 -1.85 -5.73
CA TYR A 214 8.93 -0.98 -6.57
C TYR A 214 8.32 -0.92 -7.97
N SER A 215 7.95 0.29 -8.42
CA SER A 215 7.60 0.53 -9.82
C SER A 215 8.87 0.74 -10.62
N ILE A 216 9.11 -0.16 -11.57
CA ILE A 216 10.26 -0.08 -12.48
C ILE A 216 10.06 1.11 -13.43
N GLU A 217 8.85 1.29 -13.97
CA GLU A 217 8.52 2.36 -14.92
C GLU A 217 8.76 3.77 -14.34
N GLN A 218 8.53 3.93 -13.03
CA GLN A 218 8.61 5.22 -12.36
C GLN A 218 9.84 5.36 -11.46
N GLU A 219 10.72 4.34 -11.41
CA GLU A 219 11.88 4.25 -10.49
C GLU A 219 11.56 4.62 -9.02
N THR A 220 10.36 4.29 -8.57
CA THR A 220 9.81 4.77 -7.29
C THR A 220 9.15 3.62 -6.53
N PHE A 221 9.13 3.70 -5.21
CA PHE A 221 8.35 2.79 -4.39
C PHE A 221 6.89 3.24 -4.46
N LEU A 222 6.02 2.42 -5.05
CA LEU A 222 4.58 2.57 -4.88
C LEU A 222 4.27 2.22 -3.43
N ALA A 223 4.30 3.20 -2.53
CA ALA A 223 3.59 3.03 -1.27
C ALA A 223 2.10 3.24 -1.59
N PRO A 224 1.24 2.28 -1.27
CA PRO A 224 -0.13 2.23 -1.76
C PRO A 224 -1.03 3.08 -0.88
N ILE A 225 -0.68 4.37 -0.80
CA ILE A 225 -1.48 5.39 -0.14
C ILE A 225 -2.30 6.07 -1.24
N GLY A 226 -3.61 5.82 -1.24
CA GLY A 226 -4.55 6.48 -2.15
C GLY A 226 -5.34 7.55 -1.43
N MET A 227 -5.81 8.54 -2.19
CA MET A 227 -6.80 9.50 -1.72
C MET A 227 -7.96 9.53 -2.71
N SER A 228 -9.18 9.51 -2.21
CA SER A 228 -10.38 9.75 -2.98
C SER A 228 -11.36 10.64 -2.22
N TYR A 229 -12.32 11.20 -2.95
CA TYR A 229 -13.41 11.99 -2.38
C TYR A 229 -14.67 11.13 -2.41
N GLU A 230 -15.20 10.78 -1.24
CA GLU A 230 -16.44 10.00 -1.15
C GLU A 230 -17.66 10.91 -1.35
N ASN A 231 -17.58 12.12 -0.80
CA ASN A 231 -18.54 13.18 -1.00
C ASN A 231 -17.85 14.52 -0.73
N ALA A 232 -18.61 15.61 -0.79
CA ALA A 232 -18.05 16.94 -0.63
C ALA A 232 -17.32 17.08 0.73
N ASP A 233 -17.88 16.56 1.83
CA ASP A 233 -17.34 16.76 3.18
C ASP A 233 -16.35 15.68 3.64
N THR A 234 -16.36 14.53 2.97
CA THR A 234 -15.64 13.32 3.39
C THR A 234 -14.64 12.90 2.33
N SER A 235 -13.38 12.93 2.71
CA SER A 235 -12.30 12.34 1.95
C SER A 235 -11.94 10.99 2.53
N LEU A 236 -11.42 10.12 1.67
CA LEU A 236 -11.01 8.77 2.01
C LEU A 236 -9.52 8.62 1.70
N LEU A 237 -8.73 8.38 2.75
CA LEU A 237 -7.36 7.94 2.65
C LEU A 237 -7.34 6.41 2.69
N THR A 238 -6.70 5.78 1.71
CA THR A 238 -6.59 4.32 1.62
C THR A 238 -5.13 3.90 1.82
N LEU A 239 -4.90 2.85 2.62
CA LEU A 239 -3.58 2.27 2.86
C LEU A 239 -3.64 0.78 2.55
N THR A 240 -2.93 0.30 1.54
CA THR A 240 -2.89 -1.15 1.25
C THR A 240 -1.90 -1.86 2.18
N ILE A 241 -2.39 -2.91 2.82
CA ILE A 241 -1.73 -3.71 3.84
C ILE A 241 -1.34 -5.07 3.25
N LEU A 242 -0.11 -5.52 3.52
CA LEU A 242 0.35 -6.87 3.14
C LEU A 242 -0.48 -7.96 3.82
N SER A 243 -0.71 -9.06 3.11
CA SER A 243 -1.58 -10.17 3.53
C SER A 243 -1.19 -10.78 4.88
N GLU A 244 0.11 -10.85 5.18
CA GLU A 244 0.70 -11.36 6.42
C GLU A 244 0.49 -10.44 7.65
N HIS A 245 0.09 -9.19 7.44
CA HIS A 245 -0.13 -8.22 8.51
C HIS A 245 -1.61 -7.98 8.81
N ILE A 246 -2.52 -8.36 7.91
CA ILE A 246 -3.97 -8.13 8.06
C ILE A 246 -4.50 -8.64 9.40
N GLU A 247 -4.15 -9.87 9.79
CA GLU A 247 -4.67 -10.47 11.03
C GLU A 247 -4.20 -9.71 12.28
N ARG A 248 -2.93 -9.29 12.28
CA ARG A 248 -2.37 -8.48 13.36
C ARG A 248 -3.07 -7.12 13.45
N ILE A 249 -3.28 -6.47 12.31
CA ILE A 249 -3.95 -5.16 12.26
C ILE A 249 -5.41 -5.28 12.70
N ALA A 250 -6.14 -6.27 12.21
CA ALA A 250 -7.53 -6.49 12.61
C ALA A 250 -7.67 -6.76 14.12
N LYS A 251 -6.74 -7.53 14.69
CA LYS A 251 -6.72 -7.77 16.14
C LYS A 251 -6.38 -6.49 16.92
N MET A 252 -5.37 -5.74 16.48
CA MET A 252 -4.90 -4.54 17.20
C MET A 252 -5.89 -3.37 17.11
N ILE A 253 -6.42 -3.11 15.91
CA ILE A 253 -7.32 -1.98 15.67
C ILE A 253 -8.76 -2.35 15.97
N PHE A 254 -9.25 -3.52 15.57
CA PHE A 254 -10.68 -3.84 15.61
C PHE A 254 -11.04 -4.91 16.66
N ASN A 255 -10.05 -5.43 17.40
CA ASN A 255 -10.22 -6.57 18.29
C ASN A 255 -10.84 -7.81 17.61
N VAL A 256 -10.59 -7.97 16.30
CA VAL A 256 -11.10 -9.09 15.50
C VAL A 256 -10.01 -10.14 15.32
N GLN A 257 -10.35 -11.41 15.57
CA GLN A 257 -9.47 -12.55 15.28
C GLN A 257 -9.96 -13.27 14.03
N PHE A 258 -9.01 -13.69 13.19
CA PHE A 258 -9.31 -14.51 12.03
C PHE A 258 -8.98 -15.97 12.28
N GLN A 259 -9.77 -16.83 11.66
CA GLN A 259 -9.44 -18.22 11.44
C GLN A 259 -9.23 -18.44 9.94
N THR A 260 -8.13 -19.09 9.57
CA THR A 260 -7.93 -19.52 8.18
C THR A 260 -8.36 -20.97 8.04
N ILE A 261 -9.33 -21.24 7.16
CA ILE A 261 -9.81 -22.58 6.82
C ILE A 261 -9.63 -22.74 5.30
N ASP A 262 -8.88 -23.75 4.87
CA ASP A 262 -8.62 -24.05 3.45
C ASP A 262 -8.10 -22.86 2.61
N GLY A 263 -7.33 -21.96 3.23
CA GLY A 263 -6.79 -20.77 2.57
C GLY A 263 -7.75 -19.57 2.51
N ALA A 264 -8.97 -19.72 3.00
CA ALA A 264 -9.95 -18.65 3.17
C ALA A 264 -9.93 -18.10 4.61
N ARG A 265 -10.05 -16.78 4.75
CA ARG A 265 -10.14 -16.07 6.04
C ARG A 265 -11.60 -15.99 6.49
N TYR A 266 -11.84 -16.30 7.74
CA TYR A 266 -13.13 -16.17 8.43
C TYR A 266 -12.95 -15.37 9.72
N ILE A 267 -13.91 -14.51 10.05
CA ILE A 267 -13.92 -13.85 11.36
C ILE A 267 -14.36 -14.89 12.39
N SER A 268 -13.51 -15.14 13.38
CA SER A 268 -13.85 -16.02 14.50
C SER A 268 -14.80 -15.27 15.43
N HIS A 269 -16.07 -15.69 15.43
CA HIS A 269 -17.09 -15.23 16.38
C HIS A 269 -17.65 -16.44 17.12
N ASP A 270 -18.03 -16.28 18.39
CA ASP A 270 -18.36 -17.37 19.34
C ASP A 270 -19.38 -18.42 18.85
N THR A 271 -20.13 -18.17 17.78
CA THR A 271 -21.19 -19.07 17.30
C THR A 271 -21.28 -19.24 15.78
N SER A 272 -20.47 -18.51 14.98
CA SER A 272 -20.57 -18.58 13.51
C SER A 272 -19.37 -17.93 12.82
N ASP A 273 -18.86 -18.59 11.77
CA ASP A 273 -17.87 -18.03 10.86
C ASP A 273 -18.55 -17.05 9.89
N ILE A 274 -18.10 -15.79 9.89
CA ILE A 274 -18.62 -14.74 9.00
C ILE A 274 -17.53 -14.37 8.00
N GLU A 275 -17.90 -14.24 6.72
CA GLU A 275 -16.97 -13.79 5.68
C GLU A 275 -16.57 -12.32 5.91
N PRO A 276 -15.27 -12.02 6.06
CA PRO A 276 -14.82 -10.66 6.21
C PRO A 276 -14.84 -9.97 4.86
N HIS A 277 -15.75 -9.02 4.68
CA HIS A 277 -15.67 -8.09 3.55
C HIS A 277 -15.12 -6.75 4.04
N THR A 278 -15.83 -6.14 5.00
CA THR A 278 -15.43 -4.88 5.60
C THR A 278 -15.63 -4.94 7.10
N ILE A 279 -14.54 -4.81 7.86
CA ILE A 279 -14.60 -4.64 9.30
C ILE A 279 -14.69 -3.14 9.57
N THR A 280 -15.74 -2.74 10.28
CA THR A 280 -15.99 -1.37 10.70
C THR A 280 -15.95 -1.30 12.22
N ARG A 281 -16.08 -0.08 12.79
CA ARG A 281 -16.16 0.17 14.24
C ARG A 281 -14.82 -0.06 14.96
N CYS A 282 -13.83 0.74 14.57
CA CYS A 282 -12.58 0.84 15.31
C CYS A 282 -12.83 1.47 16.69
N PRO A 283 -12.39 0.88 17.81
CA PRO A 283 -12.36 1.54 19.11
C PRO A 283 -11.51 2.82 19.02
N ILE A 284 -12.05 3.94 19.50
CA ILE A 284 -11.39 5.25 19.40
C ILE A 284 -10.02 5.23 20.10
N SER A 285 -9.90 4.49 21.21
CA SER A 285 -8.66 4.30 21.96
C SER A 285 -7.56 3.58 21.16
N ALA A 286 -7.89 2.87 20.09
CA ALA A 286 -6.92 2.17 19.24
C ALA A 286 -6.37 3.06 18.11
N VAL A 287 -7.04 4.17 17.79
CA VAL A 287 -6.70 5.03 16.64
C VAL A 287 -5.33 5.69 16.83
N ALA A 288 -5.12 6.48 17.89
CA ALA A 288 -3.86 7.21 18.10
C ALA A 288 -2.63 6.29 18.29
N PRO A 289 -2.69 5.22 19.11
CA PRO A 289 -1.53 4.33 19.29
C PRO A 289 -1.11 3.61 18.00
N PHE A 290 -2.07 3.32 17.11
CA PHE A 290 -1.82 2.57 15.89
C PHE A 290 -1.52 3.47 14.68
N LEU A 291 -2.33 4.50 14.44
CA LEU A 291 -2.20 5.38 13.27
C LEU A 291 -1.28 6.59 13.51
N GLY A 292 -0.91 6.86 14.76
CA GLY A 292 -0.17 8.07 15.12
C GLY A 292 -1.07 9.30 15.26
N GLU A 293 -0.49 10.36 15.83
CA GLU A 293 -1.24 11.55 16.22
C GLU A 293 -1.84 12.31 15.03
N THR A 294 -1.09 12.42 13.93
CA THR A 294 -1.53 13.15 12.73
C THR A 294 -2.80 12.55 12.13
N LEU A 295 -2.83 11.23 11.97
CA LEU A 295 -4.01 10.53 11.45
C LEU A 295 -5.15 10.50 12.48
N ASN A 296 -4.83 10.39 13.77
CA ASN A 296 -5.85 10.50 14.82
C ASN A 296 -6.59 11.83 14.76
N GLN A 297 -5.88 12.96 14.68
CA GLN A 297 -6.51 14.28 14.54
C GLN A 297 -7.36 14.38 13.27
N ALA A 298 -6.89 13.80 12.15
CA ALA A 298 -7.66 13.77 10.90
C ALA A 298 -8.96 12.93 11.01
N VAL A 299 -8.91 11.82 11.76
CA VAL A 299 -10.08 10.99 12.07
C VAL A 299 -11.05 11.74 12.97
N LEU A 300 -10.58 12.37 14.05
CA LEU A 300 -11.39 13.15 14.98
C LEU A 300 -12.07 14.35 14.29
N ALA A 301 -11.40 14.95 13.30
CA ALA A 301 -11.94 16.05 12.53
C ALA A 301 -12.88 15.61 11.39
N SER A 302 -13.09 14.30 11.20
CA SER A 302 -13.94 13.78 10.12
C SER A 302 -15.43 13.96 10.41
N PRO A 303 -16.28 14.21 9.38
CA PRO A 303 -17.73 14.24 9.56
C PRO A 303 -18.30 12.89 10.03
N THR A 304 -17.62 11.79 9.69
CA THR A 304 -18.02 10.43 10.12
C THR A 304 -17.84 10.29 11.63
N PHE A 305 -16.70 10.72 12.19
CA PHE A 305 -16.48 10.71 13.62
C PHE A 305 -17.46 11.61 14.37
N ALA A 306 -17.76 12.80 13.84
CA ALA A 306 -18.76 13.69 14.44
C ALA A 306 -20.12 12.97 14.60
N LYS A 307 -20.59 12.25 13.57
CA LYS A 307 -21.82 11.44 13.64
C LYS A 307 -21.69 10.29 14.65
N ASP A 308 -20.57 9.58 14.63
CA ASP A 308 -20.33 8.43 15.51
C ASP A 308 -20.22 8.84 16.99
N SER A 309 -19.69 10.03 17.29
CA SER A 309 -19.56 10.53 18.66
C SER A 309 -20.90 10.65 19.39
N PHE A 310 -22.00 10.84 18.65
CA PHE A 310 -23.36 10.85 19.19
C PHE A 310 -23.96 9.44 19.30
N GLU A 311 -23.73 8.57 18.33
CA GLU A 311 -24.33 7.23 18.27
C GLU A 311 -23.58 6.18 19.12
N ARG A 312 -22.24 6.27 19.16
CA ARG A 312 -21.32 5.29 19.73
C ARG A 312 -20.05 5.98 20.24
N PRO A 313 -20.03 6.49 21.48
CA PRO A 313 -18.97 7.36 21.97
C PRO A 313 -17.58 6.69 22.10
N ASN A 314 -17.49 5.37 21.96
CA ASN A 314 -16.25 4.60 22.11
C ASN A 314 -15.74 3.98 20.79
N GLU A 315 -16.50 4.10 19.70
CA GLU A 315 -16.19 3.46 18.42
C GLU A 315 -16.32 4.46 17.26
N THR A 316 -15.58 4.25 16.19
CA THR A 316 -15.67 5.06 14.97
C THR A 316 -15.70 4.19 13.71
N ARG A 317 -16.57 4.57 12.78
CA ARG A 317 -16.63 4.09 11.39
C ARG A 317 -15.71 4.88 10.47
N ALA A 318 -15.08 5.95 10.98
CA ALA A 318 -14.09 6.71 10.22
C ALA A 318 -12.82 5.89 9.95
N VAL A 319 -12.59 4.79 10.67
CA VAL A 319 -11.54 3.82 10.36
C VAL A 319 -12.20 2.47 10.10
N SER A 320 -11.93 1.87 8.94
CA SER A 320 -12.40 0.54 8.57
C SER A 320 -11.33 -0.21 7.79
N ILE A 321 -11.43 -1.53 7.68
CA ILE A 321 -10.52 -2.34 6.88
C ILE A 321 -11.32 -3.25 5.95
N ARG A 322 -11.01 -3.19 4.66
CA ARG A 322 -11.55 -4.09 3.63
C ARG A 322 -10.57 -5.23 3.40
N ILE A 323 -11.04 -6.47 3.48
CA ILE A 323 -10.20 -7.66 3.47
C ILE A 323 -10.76 -8.65 2.46
N SER A 324 -9.88 -9.28 1.68
CA SER A 324 -10.25 -10.40 0.82
C SER A 324 -10.39 -11.69 1.64
N GLN A 325 -11.35 -12.52 1.23
CA GLN A 325 -11.48 -13.88 1.76
C GLN A 325 -10.22 -14.70 1.49
N ASN A 326 -9.52 -14.51 0.36
CA ASN A 326 -8.30 -15.26 0.07
C ASN A 326 -7.13 -14.79 0.94
N ARG A 327 -6.51 -15.71 1.70
CA ARG A 327 -5.38 -15.43 2.60
C ARG A 327 -4.17 -14.81 1.90
N SER A 328 -4.01 -15.00 0.60
CA SER A 328 -2.85 -14.45 -0.12
C SER A 328 -3.04 -12.99 -0.52
N ASP A 329 -4.27 -12.51 -0.53
CA ASP A 329 -4.61 -11.18 -0.99
C ASP A 329 -4.33 -10.12 0.08
N VAL A 330 -4.03 -8.92 -0.41
CA VAL A 330 -3.81 -7.70 0.37
C VAL A 330 -5.11 -7.18 0.99
N GLY A 331 -4.97 -6.41 2.07
CA GLY A 331 -6.07 -5.68 2.70
C GLY A 331 -5.98 -4.21 2.38
N VAL A 332 -7.06 -3.47 2.57
CA VAL A 332 -7.08 -2.01 2.41
C VAL A 332 -7.64 -1.38 3.68
N LEU A 333 -6.80 -0.65 4.41
CA LEU A 333 -7.24 0.18 5.52
C LEU A 333 -7.79 1.48 4.97
N LEU A 334 -8.98 1.84 5.40
CA LEU A 334 -9.79 2.95 4.93
C LEU A 334 -9.91 3.95 6.08
N ILE A 335 -9.45 5.18 5.86
CA ILE A 335 -9.44 6.25 6.85
C ILE A 335 -10.22 7.43 6.28
N LYS A 336 -11.44 7.64 6.79
CA LYS A 336 -12.28 8.78 6.46
C LYS A 336 -11.82 9.99 7.24
N THR A 337 -11.57 11.08 6.53
CA THR A 337 -11.16 12.36 7.11
C THR A 337 -12.04 13.47 6.57
N ASN A 338 -11.94 14.67 7.15
CA ASN A 338 -12.39 15.85 6.43
C ASN A 338 -11.41 16.19 5.31
N LEU A 339 -11.87 17.05 4.40
CA LEU A 339 -11.13 17.47 3.22
C LEU A 339 -9.79 18.13 3.53
N PHE A 340 -9.80 19.07 4.47
CA PHE A 340 -8.62 19.84 4.86
C PHE A 340 -7.52 18.94 5.42
N SER A 341 -7.88 18.01 6.31
CA SER A 341 -6.95 17.06 6.92
C SER A 341 -6.40 16.12 5.86
N CYS A 342 -7.25 15.65 4.94
CA CYS A 342 -6.81 14.80 3.84
C CYS A 342 -5.78 15.49 2.97
N VAL A 343 -6.06 16.71 2.53
CA VAL A 343 -5.17 17.52 1.69
C VAL A 343 -3.89 17.87 2.44
N ASN A 344 -3.95 18.16 3.74
CA ASN A 344 -2.76 18.44 4.54
C ASN A 344 -1.85 17.21 4.66
N ILE A 345 -2.44 16.04 4.95
CA ILE A 345 -1.73 14.75 4.95
C ILE A 345 -1.13 14.50 3.56
N TRP A 346 -1.92 14.69 2.51
CA TRP A 346 -1.52 14.47 1.12
C TRP A 346 -0.38 15.39 0.68
N ASN A 347 -0.43 16.68 1.01
CA ASN A 347 0.62 17.65 0.72
C ASN A 347 1.90 17.36 1.51
N THR A 348 1.77 16.83 2.73
CA THR A 348 2.93 16.39 3.53
C THR A 348 3.56 15.14 2.92
N LEU A 349 2.74 14.21 2.41
CA LEU A 349 3.17 13.05 1.63
C LEU A 349 3.80 13.45 0.28
N GLY A 350 3.41 14.61 -0.26
CA GLY A 350 4.12 15.36 -1.27
C GLY A 350 3.74 15.01 -2.71
N PRO A 351 3.28 15.99 -3.50
CA PRO A 351 3.39 15.93 -4.95
C PRO A 351 4.71 16.61 -5.38
N THR A 352 5.38 16.09 -6.41
CA THR A 352 6.19 16.96 -7.29
C THR A 352 5.61 16.97 -8.68
N ARG A 353 4.92 18.06 -9.03
CA ARG A 353 5.35 18.99 -10.08
C ARG A 353 4.64 20.34 -9.92
N GLN A 354 5.46 21.39 -9.79
CA GLN A 354 5.20 22.84 -9.84
C GLN A 354 3.97 23.42 -9.10
N ILE A 355 4.18 23.84 -7.85
CA ILE A 355 3.71 25.16 -7.41
C ILE A 355 4.96 26.01 -7.25
N SER A 356 5.31 26.75 -8.30
CA SER A 356 6.18 27.91 -8.17
C SER A 356 5.42 28.98 -7.39
N SER A 357 6.00 29.39 -6.26
CA SER A 357 5.77 30.65 -5.56
C SER A 357 4.48 30.78 -4.72
N LEU A 358 4.54 30.33 -3.47
CA LEU A 358 3.82 31.00 -2.39
C LEU A 358 4.67 30.99 -1.12
N GLU A 359 5.45 32.07 -0.97
CA GLU A 359 6.04 32.47 0.29
C GLU A 359 4.94 32.54 1.36
N ILE A 360 5.11 31.74 2.41
CA ILE A 360 4.34 31.87 3.65
C ILE A 360 4.89 33.09 4.37
N ALA A 361 4.38 34.27 4.00
CA ALA A 361 4.66 35.50 4.71
C ALA A 361 3.96 35.46 6.08
N ARG A 362 4.77 35.31 7.14
CA ARG A 362 4.38 35.68 8.51
C ARG A 362 4.16 37.19 8.55
N HIS A 363 2.92 37.64 8.55
CA HIS A 363 2.59 38.97 9.07
C HIS A 363 1.58 38.89 10.22
N ARG A 364 2.10 39.17 11.41
CA ARG A 364 1.31 39.59 12.57
C ARG A 364 1.00 41.08 12.40
N GLY A 365 -0.28 41.42 12.38
CA GLY A 365 -0.77 42.79 12.34
C GLY A 365 -2.23 42.81 11.90
N SER A 366 -3.14 42.39 12.79
CA SER A 366 -4.59 42.43 12.52
C SER A 366 -5.09 43.87 12.52
N ALA A 367 -5.29 44.44 11.34
CA ALA A 367 -6.20 45.55 11.14
C ALA A 367 -7.66 45.03 11.18
N PRO A 368 -8.64 45.87 11.58
CA PRO A 368 -10.04 45.45 11.66
C PRO A 368 -10.55 45.00 10.28
N VAL A 369 -11.17 43.83 10.26
CA VAL A 369 -11.79 43.19 9.10
C VAL A 369 -12.87 44.15 8.57
N ARG A 370 -12.55 44.91 7.53
CA ARG A 370 -13.56 45.57 6.70
C ARG A 370 -14.43 44.48 6.09
N ASP A 371 -15.73 44.69 6.06
CA ASP A 371 -16.71 43.78 5.45
C ASP A 371 -16.17 43.26 4.11
N ALA A 372 -15.77 41.99 4.11
CA ALA A 372 -15.11 41.38 2.97
C ALA A 372 -16.09 41.39 1.79
N MET A 373 -15.63 41.84 0.61
CA MET A 373 -16.46 41.87 -0.59
C MET A 373 -17.16 40.51 -0.78
N PRO A 374 -18.45 40.51 -1.17
CA PRO A 374 -19.18 39.28 -1.39
C PRO A 374 -18.46 38.44 -2.45
N PHE A 375 -18.30 37.15 -2.14
CA PHE A 375 -17.76 36.17 -3.07
C PHE A 375 -18.83 35.88 -4.13
N THR A 376 -18.56 36.26 -5.38
CA THR A 376 -19.49 36.06 -6.51
C THR A 376 -18.87 35.09 -7.50
N LEU A 377 -19.63 34.05 -7.86
CA LEU A 377 -19.27 33.11 -8.92
C LEU A 377 -19.84 33.59 -10.24
N GLU A 378 -19.01 33.59 -11.26
CA GLU A 378 -19.37 33.96 -12.63
C GLU A 378 -19.24 32.74 -13.55
N GLU A 379 -20.00 32.76 -14.65
CA GLU A 379 -19.91 31.75 -15.69
C GLU A 379 -18.53 31.83 -16.37
N LEU A 380 -17.97 30.66 -16.70
CA LEU A 380 -16.65 30.58 -17.33
C LEU A 380 -16.68 31.21 -18.72
N ASP A 381 -15.71 32.07 -19.04
CA ASP A 381 -15.55 32.58 -20.40
C ASP A 381 -15.32 31.41 -21.39
N PRO A 382 -16.20 31.20 -22.39
CA PRO A 382 -16.09 30.10 -23.34
C PRO A 382 -14.83 30.17 -24.22
N THR A 383 -14.19 31.34 -24.33
CA THR A 383 -12.98 31.55 -25.12
C THR A 383 -11.70 31.13 -24.39
N LEU A 384 -11.79 30.88 -23.08
CA LEU A 384 -10.63 30.58 -22.26
C LEU A 384 -10.09 29.15 -22.51
N THR A 385 -8.78 29.05 -22.76
CA THR A 385 -8.06 27.77 -22.84
C THR A 385 -7.37 27.40 -21.52
N PHE A 386 -7.25 26.10 -21.28
CA PHE A 386 -6.74 25.47 -20.05
C PHE A 386 -5.41 24.74 -20.31
N ASP A 387 -4.66 25.16 -21.32
CA ASP A 387 -3.42 24.47 -21.75
C ASP A 387 -2.33 24.49 -20.66
N ASP A 388 -2.39 25.48 -19.76
CA ASP A 388 -1.53 25.73 -18.61
C ASP A 388 -2.19 25.42 -17.26
N ALA A 389 -3.37 24.79 -17.27
CA ALA A 389 -4.14 24.55 -16.05
C ALA A 389 -3.56 23.40 -15.20
N GLN A 390 -3.72 23.53 -13.89
CA GLN A 390 -3.34 22.51 -12.92
C GLN A 390 -4.50 21.56 -12.63
N PRO A 391 -4.27 20.24 -12.52
CA PRO A 391 -5.30 19.31 -12.10
C PRO A 391 -5.68 19.53 -10.63
N THR A 392 -6.93 19.27 -10.29
CA THR A 392 -7.42 19.24 -8.91
C THR A 392 -6.92 18.01 -8.13
N PRO A 393 -6.82 18.08 -6.79
CA PRO A 393 -7.24 19.18 -5.90
C PRO A 393 -6.27 20.37 -5.84
N VAL A 394 -6.81 21.58 -5.72
CA VAL A 394 -6.02 22.80 -5.51
C VAL A 394 -6.61 23.63 -4.37
N TRP A 395 -5.74 24.17 -3.51
CA TRP A 395 -6.09 25.12 -2.46
C TRP A 395 -5.59 26.51 -2.84
N ILE A 396 -6.49 27.49 -2.93
CA ILE A 396 -6.18 28.86 -3.38
C ILE A 396 -6.42 29.82 -2.23
N VAL A 397 -5.36 30.53 -1.83
CA VAL A 397 -5.45 31.61 -0.84
C VAL A 397 -5.81 32.90 -1.56
N GLY A 398 -6.88 33.56 -1.13
CA GLY A 398 -7.35 34.81 -1.70
C GLY A 398 -6.32 35.93 -1.52
N LYS A 399 -5.97 36.55 -2.64
CA LYS A 399 -5.04 37.67 -2.82
C LYS A 399 -5.61 38.68 -3.83
N ASN A 400 -6.93 38.69 -4.00
CA ASN A 400 -7.65 39.43 -5.04
C ASN A 400 -7.22 39.03 -6.47
N GLN A 401 -6.90 37.75 -6.67
CA GLN A 401 -6.58 37.18 -7.98
C GLN A 401 -7.81 36.55 -8.62
N GLN A 402 -7.88 36.61 -9.96
CA GLN A 402 -8.90 35.90 -10.73
C GLN A 402 -8.49 34.44 -10.88
N ILE A 403 -9.46 33.53 -10.79
CA ILE A 403 -9.23 32.11 -11.03
C ILE A 403 -10.32 31.57 -11.94
N HIS A 404 -9.97 30.54 -12.70
CA HIS A 404 -10.85 29.86 -13.65
C HIS A 404 -10.79 28.35 -13.38
N TRP A 405 -11.92 27.66 -13.44
CA TRP A 405 -11.95 26.21 -13.24
C TRP A 405 -12.94 25.51 -14.18
N ARG A 406 -12.70 24.22 -14.41
CA ARG A 406 -13.60 23.32 -15.11
C ARG A 406 -13.79 22.04 -14.34
N ARG A 407 -15.02 21.52 -14.31
CA ARG A 407 -15.41 20.25 -13.67
C ARG A 407 -14.96 20.16 -12.21
N CYS A 408 -15.06 21.27 -11.49
CA CYS A 408 -14.68 21.35 -10.08
C CYS A 408 -15.89 21.61 -9.20
N PHE A 409 -16.01 20.92 -8.07
CA PHE A 409 -16.75 21.45 -6.92
C PHE A 409 -15.87 22.47 -6.20
N ILE A 410 -16.52 23.47 -5.60
CA ILE A 410 -15.84 24.59 -4.92
C ILE A 410 -16.30 24.64 -3.48
N ARG A 411 -15.36 24.90 -2.59
CA ARG A 411 -15.65 25.22 -1.20
C ARG A 411 -14.97 26.51 -0.81
N VAL A 412 -15.76 27.42 -0.26
CA VAL A 412 -15.30 28.74 0.17
C VAL A 412 -15.09 28.72 1.66
N TYR A 413 -13.87 28.98 2.11
CA TYR A 413 -13.50 29.10 3.51
C TYR A 413 -13.11 30.55 3.83
N THR A 414 -13.09 30.85 5.12
CA THR A 414 -12.41 32.05 5.62
C THR A 414 -11.05 31.66 6.16
N THR A 415 -10.10 32.59 6.06
CA THR A 415 -8.78 32.43 6.69
C THR A 415 -8.86 32.13 8.18
N THR A 416 -9.90 32.61 8.87
CA THR A 416 -10.14 32.37 10.30
C THR A 416 -10.87 31.06 10.59
N ASN A 417 -11.63 30.51 9.64
CA ASN A 417 -12.36 29.26 9.81
C ASN A 417 -12.23 28.37 8.56
N LYS A 418 -11.24 27.47 8.60
CA LYS A 418 -10.97 26.46 7.57
C LYS A 418 -11.69 25.12 7.81
N GLN A 419 -12.38 24.96 8.94
CA GLN A 419 -13.05 23.71 9.29
C GLN A 419 -14.42 23.60 8.60
N PHE A 420 -15.09 24.72 8.38
CA PHE A 420 -16.42 24.77 7.80
C PHE A 420 -16.44 25.68 6.58
N ALA A 421 -16.87 25.14 5.45
CA ALA A 421 -17.09 25.93 4.25
C ALA A 421 -18.28 26.87 4.47
N GLN A 422 -18.10 28.15 4.17
CA GLN A 422 -19.16 29.16 4.18
C GLN A 422 -20.10 29.00 2.99
N ALA A 423 -19.58 28.52 1.86
CA ALA A 423 -20.35 28.21 0.67
C ALA A 423 -19.79 26.96 0.00
N ASN A 424 -20.69 26.16 -0.54
CA ASN A 424 -20.39 24.98 -1.32
C ASN A 424 -21.05 25.12 -2.68
N CYS A 425 -20.30 24.82 -3.73
CA CYS A 425 -20.83 24.75 -5.07
C CYS A 425 -20.52 23.36 -5.61
N GLU A 426 -21.54 22.71 -6.16
CA GLU A 426 -21.41 21.42 -6.82
C GLU A 426 -20.50 21.53 -8.05
N ILE A 427 -20.23 20.40 -8.72
CA ILE A 427 -19.35 20.35 -9.89
C ILE A 427 -19.84 21.33 -10.95
N CYS A 428 -19.04 22.36 -11.22
CA CYS A 428 -19.34 23.38 -12.20
C CYS A 428 -18.09 23.86 -12.94
N ASP A 429 -18.32 24.62 -14.00
CA ASP A 429 -17.32 25.42 -14.69
C ASP A 429 -17.58 26.88 -14.31
N GLY A 430 -16.54 27.64 -14.02
CA GLY A 430 -16.73 29.04 -13.65
C GLY A 430 -15.45 29.82 -13.44
N GLN A 431 -15.65 31.09 -13.12
CA GLN A 431 -14.59 32.01 -12.75
C GLN A 431 -14.98 32.87 -11.55
N CYS A 432 -13.99 33.33 -10.80
CA CYS A 432 -14.21 34.33 -9.75
C CYS A 432 -12.93 35.07 -9.41
N THR A 433 -13.07 36.26 -8.81
CA THR A 433 -11.98 36.92 -8.11
C THR A 433 -11.99 36.48 -6.64
N VAL A 434 -10.88 35.93 -6.14
CA VAL A 434 -10.80 35.43 -4.77
C VAL A 434 -10.32 36.55 -3.84
N PRO A 435 -11.20 37.16 -3.02
CA PRO A 435 -10.80 38.30 -2.21
C PRO A 435 -9.85 37.91 -1.09
N GLU A 436 -9.01 38.85 -0.65
CA GLU A 436 -8.12 38.63 0.50
C GLU A 436 -8.92 38.21 1.75
N GLY A 437 -8.39 37.24 2.50
CA GLY A 437 -9.06 36.69 3.67
C GLY A 437 -10.03 35.54 3.40
N LYS A 438 -10.33 35.22 2.13
CA LYS A 438 -11.01 33.98 1.72
C LYS A 438 -10.00 32.94 1.25
N GLU A 439 -10.37 31.68 1.34
CA GLU A 439 -9.62 30.58 0.74
C GLU A 439 -10.57 29.65 0.01
N LEU A 440 -10.17 29.17 -1.16
CA LEU A 440 -10.97 28.25 -1.96
C LEU A 440 -10.30 26.88 -2.01
N PHE A 441 -11.12 25.85 -1.85
CA PHE A 441 -10.74 24.51 -2.23
C PHE A 441 -11.50 24.11 -3.49
N LEU A 442 -10.76 23.70 -4.51
CA LEU A 442 -11.30 23.17 -5.76
C LEU A 442 -10.94 21.69 -5.87
N GLY A 443 -11.94 20.85 -6.06
CA GLY A 443 -11.80 19.40 -6.21
C GLY A 443 -12.73 18.86 -7.30
N GLY A 444 -12.46 17.69 -7.86
CA GLY A 444 -13.32 17.07 -8.87
C GLY A 444 -12.58 15.99 -9.64
N HIS A 445 -13.29 14.96 -10.12
CA HIS A 445 -12.69 13.99 -11.03
C HIS A 445 -12.49 14.68 -12.39
N ASP A 446 -11.25 14.68 -12.90
CA ASP A 446 -10.85 15.42 -14.11
C ASP A 446 -11.06 16.94 -14.02
N GLY A 447 -11.06 17.50 -12.81
CA GLY A 447 -11.16 18.95 -12.59
C GLY A 447 -9.84 19.66 -12.85
N TYR A 448 -9.88 20.83 -13.48
CA TYR A 448 -8.69 21.67 -13.76
C TYR A 448 -8.89 23.11 -13.30
N VAL A 449 -7.81 23.74 -12.86
CA VAL A 449 -7.81 25.11 -12.32
C VAL A 449 -6.67 25.93 -12.95
N LYS A 450 -6.99 27.15 -13.35
CA LYS A 450 -6.07 28.15 -13.88
C LYS A 450 -6.15 29.39 -12.97
N VAL A 451 -5.00 29.88 -12.53
CA VAL A 451 -4.85 31.02 -11.60
C VAL A 451 -4.15 32.17 -12.29
#